data_AF-A0A950XRX9-F1
#
_entry.id   AF-A0A950XRX9-F1
#
_cell.length_a   1.000
_cell.length_b   1.000
_cell.length_c   1.000
_cell.angle_alpha   90.00
_cell.angle_beta   90.00
_cell.angle_gamma   90.00
#
_symmetry.space_group_name_H-M   'P 1'
#
loop_
_entity.id
_entity.type
_entity.pdbx_description
1 polymer ?
#
loop_
_entity_poly.entity_id
_entity_poly.type
_entity_poly.pdbx_seq_one_letter_code
_entity_poly.pdbx_strand_id
1 'polypeptide(L)'
;MVAIGVVGATGQVGQVMRALLDERDFPATSVRFFASARSQGRKLAFRGQEIEVEDAETADPAGLDIALFSAGATMSRVQAPRFAAAGVTVIDNSAAWRKDPDVPLVVSEVNFHRDAQNRPKGIIANPNCTTMAAMPVLKVLHDEAQLVRMVVSTYQAVSGSGVAGVAESAGQVRAVVDGAEQLVHDGRAAQFPTPRTYVAPIAFNVVPLAGSLVDDGSGETDEDQKLRNESRKILGIPELLVSGT
;
A
#
# COMPACT_ATOMS: atom_id res chain seq x y z
N MET A 1 -18.91 19.91 3.35
CA MET A 1 -17.60 20.34 3.90
C MET A 1 -17.00 19.11 4.54
N VAL A 2 -15.77 18.73 4.19
CA VAL A 2 -15.16 17.45 4.62
C VAL A 2 -13.95 17.73 5.51
N ALA A 3 -13.90 17.14 6.70
CA ALA A 3 -12.71 17.11 7.56
C ALA A 3 -11.94 15.81 7.31
N ILE A 4 -10.68 15.90 6.90
CA ILE A 4 -9.87 14.75 6.49
C ILE A 4 -8.60 14.60 7.32
N GLY A 5 -8.31 13.38 7.74
CA GLY A 5 -7.07 12.99 8.40
C GLY A 5 -6.14 12.18 7.50
N VAL A 6 -4.83 12.37 7.63
CA VAL A 6 -3.82 11.46 7.03
C VAL A 6 -2.98 10.84 8.13
N VAL A 7 -3.15 9.54 8.37
CA VAL A 7 -2.40 8.78 9.36
C VAL A 7 -1.21 8.09 8.70
N GLY A 8 0.00 8.39 9.16
CA GLY A 8 1.25 8.04 8.47
C GLY A 8 1.72 9.15 7.51
N ALA A 9 1.39 10.41 7.77
CA ALA A 9 1.61 11.55 6.87
C ALA A 9 3.08 11.82 6.48
N THR A 10 4.03 11.27 7.23
CA THR A 10 5.48 11.46 7.00
C THR A 10 6.10 10.40 6.08
N GLY A 11 5.46 9.24 5.91
CA GLY A 11 5.93 8.17 5.02
C GLY A 11 5.75 8.50 3.53
N GLN A 12 6.34 7.72 2.63
CA GLN A 12 6.26 8.00 1.17
C GLN A 12 4.81 8.11 0.68
N VAL A 13 3.96 7.14 1.03
CA VAL A 13 2.54 7.17 0.65
C VAL A 13 1.82 8.35 1.30
N GLY A 14 2.12 8.69 2.56
CA GLY A 14 1.57 9.87 3.22
C GLY A 14 1.95 11.18 2.53
N GLN A 15 3.18 11.29 2.02
CA GLN A 15 3.62 12.44 1.20
C GLN A 15 2.83 12.52 -0.10
N VAL A 16 2.62 11.39 -0.79
CA VAL A 16 1.80 11.33 -2.01
C VAL A 16 0.33 11.67 -1.72
N MET A 17 -0.24 11.16 -0.62
CA MET A 17 -1.61 11.51 -0.20
C MET A 17 -1.75 13.02 0.00
N ARG A 18 -0.80 13.67 0.69
CA ARG A 18 -0.81 15.12 0.87
C ARG A 18 -0.71 15.87 -0.46
N ALA A 19 0.21 15.47 -1.34
CA ALA A 19 0.36 16.08 -2.66
C ALA A 19 -0.93 15.95 -3.48
N LEU A 20 -1.52 14.75 -3.56
CA LEU A 20 -2.74 14.50 -4.32
C LEU A 20 -3.97 15.22 -3.74
N LEU A 21 -4.08 15.34 -2.41
CA LEU A 21 -5.15 16.15 -1.81
C LEU A 21 -5.05 17.60 -2.24
N ASP A 22 -3.83 18.13 -2.35
CA ASP A 22 -3.57 19.49 -2.82
C ASP A 22 -3.86 19.64 -4.31
N GLU A 23 -3.16 18.87 -5.16
CA GLU A 23 -3.24 18.88 -6.62
C GLU A 23 -4.64 18.66 -7.18
N ARG A 24 -5.47 17.88 -6.49
CA ARG A 24 -6.84 17.55 -6.92
C ARG A 24 -7.89 18.52 -6.40
N ASP A 25 -7.47 19.62 -5.75
CA ASP A 25 -8.38 20.57 -5.13
C ASP A 25 -9.41 19.88 -4.22
N PHE A 26 -8.99 18.82 -3.49
CA PHE A 26 -9.93 18.06 -2.67
C PHE A 26 -10.62 19.02 -1.69
N PRO A 27 -11.97 19.01 -1.61
CA PRO A 27 -12.76 20.02 -0.92
C PRO A 27 -12.79 19.81 0.61
N ALA A 28 -11.61 19.59 1.18
CA ALA A 28 -11.42 19.50 2.61
C ALA A 28 -11.43 20.90 3.24
N THR A 29 -12.29 21.09 4.23
CA THR A 29 -12.36 22.33 5.02
C THR A 29 -11.45 22.29 6.24
N SER A 30 -11.00 21.10 6.62
CA SER A 30 -10.01 20.87 7.67
C SER A 30 -9.15 19.67 7.31
N VAL A 31 -7.84 19.78 7.52
CA VAL A 31 -6.87 18.72 7.26
C VAL A 31 -6.05 18.50 8.53
N ARG A 32 -5.94 17.25 8.99
CA ARG A 32 -5.15 16.85 10.15
C ARG A 32 -4.12 15.80 9.75
N PHE A 33 -2.92 15.87 10.30
CA PHE A 33 -1.85 14.91 10.03
C PHE A 33 -1.50 14.15 11.28
N PHE A 34 -1.33 12.84 11.15
CA PHE A 34 -0.97 11.96 12.25
C PHE A 34 0.23 11.09 11.87
N ALA A 35 1.06 10.79 12.85
CA ALA A 35 2.15 9.82 12.73
C ALA A 35 2.41 9.17 14.09
N SER A 36 3.46 8.34 14.19
CA SER A 36 3.94 7.84 15.48
C SER A 36 4.43 8.98 16.38
N ALA A 37 4.47 8.78 17.70
CA ALA A 37 5.06 9.71 18.67
C ALA A 37 6.44 10.30 18.28
N ARG A 38 7.30 9.53 17.58
CA ARG A 38 8.62 10.01 17.09
C ARG A 38 8.54 11.19 16.09
N SER A 39 7.40 11.37 15.44
CA SER A 39 7.15 12.40 14.43
C SER A 39 6.17 13.46 14.90
N GLN A 40 5.60 13.32 16.10
CA GLN A 40 4.67 14.30 16.67
C GLN A 40 5.36 15.66 16.85
N GLY A 41 4.59 16.74 16.68
CA GLY A 41 5.06 18.12 16.83
C GLY A 41 5.83 18.67 15.63
N ARG A 42 6.17 17.82 14.65
CA ARG A 42 6.67 18.30 13.35
C ARG A 42 5.58 19.07 12.64
N LYS A 43 5.95 20.11 11.90
CA LYS A 43 5.03 20.85 11.04
C LYS A 43 5.26 20.47 9.59
N LEU A 44 4.18 20.18 8.87
CA LEU A 44 4.20 19.86 7.44
C LEU A 44 3.43 20.94 6.68
N ALA A 45 4.05 21.49 5.64
CA ALA A 45 3.39 22.44 4.76
C ALA A 45 2.26 21.75 3.98
N PHE A 46 1.12 22.43 3.88
CA PHE A 46 -0.03 22.05 3.07
C PHE A 46 -0.83 23.31 2.72
N ARG A 47 -1.02 23.62 1.42
CA ARG A 47 -1.80 24.78 0.94
C ARG A 47 -1.46 26.12 1.60
N GLY A 48 -0.16 26.42 1.69
CA GLY A 48 0.31 27.69 2.27
C GLY A 48 0.18 27.79 3.79
N GLN A 49 -0.20 26.70 4.47
CA GLN A 49 -0.27 26.59 5.93
C GLN A 49 0.69 25.52 6.45
N GLU A 50 1.08 25.66 7.71
CA GLU A 50 1.80 24.62 8.45
C GLU A 50 0.82 23.84 9.32
N ILE A 51 0.71 22.53 9.09
CA ILE A 51 -0.14 21.64 9.88
C ILE A 51 0.76 20.82 10.80
N GLU A 52 0.47 20.85 12.09
CA GLU A 52 1.17 20.05 13.08
C GLU A 52 0.82 18.57 12.93
N VAL A 53 1.84 17.72 13.05
CA VAL A 53 1.71 16.28 13.08
C VAL A 53 1.34 15.85 14.49
N GLU A 54 0.14 15.32 14.64
CA GLU A 54 -0.41 14.77 15.87
C GLU A 54 0.05 13.31 16.07
N ASP A 55 -0.02 12.82 17.31
CA ASP A 55 0.23 11.40 17.60
C ASP A 55 -1.04 10.58 17.31
N ALA A 56 -0.92 9.63 16.38
CA ALA A 56 -2.02 8.78 15.96
C ALA A 56 -2.60 7.92 17.09
N GLU A 57 -1.80 7.60 18.11
CA GLU A 57 -2.23 6.73 19.21
C GLU A 57 -3.06 7.47 20.26
N THR A 58 -2.78 8.76 20.47
CA THR A 58 -3.34 9.53 21.59
C THR A 58 -4.27 10.66 21.16
N ALA A 59 -4.17 11.17 19.93
CA ALA A 59 -5.01 12.27 19.46
C ALA A 59 -6.50 11.87 19.36
N ASP A 60 -7.40 12.80 19.66
CA ASP A 60 -8.84 12.61 19.51
C ASP A 60 -9.26 12.66 18.02
N PRO A 61 -9.82 11.57 17.45
CA PRO A 61 -10.23 11.54 16.05
C PRO A 61 -11.55 12.29 15.79
N ALA A 62 -12.29 12.68 16.83
CA ALA A 62 -13.59 13.32 16.70
C ALA A 62 -13.54 14.55 15.78
N GLY A 63 -14.61 14.72 15.00
CA GLY A 63 -14.74 15.79 14.01
C GLY A 63 -14.09 15.51 12.65
N LEU A 64 -13.35 14.41 12.49
CA LEU A 64 -12.98 13.92 11.16
C LEU A 64 -14.14 13.18 10.50
N ASP A 65 -14.36 13.43 9.22
CA ASP A 65 -15.29 12.65 8.41
C ASP A 65 -14.59 11.43 7.81
N ILE A 66 -13.35 11.62 7.33
CA ILE A 66 -12.55 10.61 6.64
C ILE A 66 -11.14 10.59 7.21
N ALA A 67 -10.55 9.41 7.39
CA ALA A 67 -9.12 9.27 7.64
C ALA A 67 -8.47 8.29 6.66
N LEU A 68 -7.44 8.78 5.96
CA LEU A 68 -6.60 7.99 5.07
C LEU A 68 -5.44 7.41 5.87
N PHE A 69 -5.38 6.09 5.98
CA PHE A 69 -4.37 5.39 6.76
C PHE A 69 -3.29 4.83 5.83
N SER A 70 -2.03 5.08 6.16
CA SER A 70 -0.86 4.43 5.57
C SER A 70 0.26 4.29 6.60
N ALA A 71 -0.06 3.67 7.74
CA ALA A 71 0.85 3.50 8.90
C ALA A 71 1.19 2.04 9.21
N GLY A 72 0.87 1.11 8.30
CA GLY A 72 1.13 -0.33 8.45
C GLY A 72 0.03 -1.07 9.22
N ALA A 73 0.00 -2.40 9.04
CA ALA A 73 -1.10 -3.23 9.52
C ALA A 73 -1.20 -3.31 11.05
N THR A 74 -0.07 -3.29 11.76
CA THR A 74 -0.04 -3.35 13.22
C THR A 74 -0.74 -2.13 13.84
N MET A 75 -0.39 -0.93 13.36
CA MET A 75 -1.05 0.31 13.80
C MET A 75 -2.53 0.31 13.43
N SER A 76 -2.85 -0.07 12.19
CA SER A 76 -4.23 -0.06 11.68
C SER A 76 -5.17 -0.96 12.49
N ARG A 77 -4.72 -2.15 12.91
CA ARG A 77 -5.53 -3.07 13.74
C ARG A 77 -6.01 -2.45 15.06
N VAL A 78 -5.25 -1.50 15.61
CA VAL A 78 -5.61 -0.80 16.86
C VAL A 78 -6.34 0.50 16.57
N GLN A 79 -5.82 1.31 15.64
CA GLN A 79 -6.26 2.69 15.46
C GLN A 79 -7.46 2.81 14.52
N ALA A 80 -7.59 1.97 13.49
CA ALA A 80 -8.75 2.06 12.58
C ALA A 80 -10.08 1.86 13.31
N PRO A 81 -10.24 0.88 14.23
CA PRO A 81 -11.46 0.75 15.03
C PRO A 81 -11.69 1.94 15.97
N ARG A 82 -10.62 2.52 16.55
CA ARG A 82 -10.71 3.70 17.41
C ARG A 82 -11.24 4.92 16.65
N PHE A 83 -10.73 5.16 15.44
CA PHE A 83 -11.21 6.22 14.56
C PHE A 83 -12.66 5.95 14.10
N ALA A 84 -12.97 4.71 13.70
CA ALA A 84 -14.33 4.33 13.31
C ALA A 84 -15.34 4.50 14.46
N ALA A 85 -14.97 4.16 15.69
CA ALA A 85 -15.81 4.36 16.88
C ALA A 85 -16.11 5.85 17.17
N ALA A 86 -15.24 6.76 16.72
CA ALA A 86 -15.46 8.20 16.78
C ALA A 86 -16.31 8.74 15.60
N GLY A 87 -16.84 7.87 14.74
CA GLY A 87 -17.67 8.22 13.58
C GLY A 87 -16.87 8.48 12.29
N VAL A 88 -15.55 8.27 12.30
CA VAL A 88 -14.68 8.54 11.15
C VAL A 88 -14.75 7.38 10.16
N THR A 89 -14.97 7.66 8.87
CA THR A 89 -14.78 6.63 7.83
C THR A 89 -13.29 6.43 7.58
N VAL A 90 -12.77 5.24 7.88
CA VAL A 90 -11.35 4.92 7.70
C VAL A 90 -11.13 4.26 6.34
N ILE A 91 -10.15 4.76 5.57
CA ILE A 91 -9.68 4.15 4.33
C ILE A 91 -8.24 3.69 4.55
N ASP A 92 -8.04 2.38 4.66
CA ASP A 92 -6.79 1.78 5.15
C ASP A 92 -5.90 1.19 4.05
N ASN A 93 -4.74 1.82 3.81
CA ASN A 93 -3.65 1.30 2.99
C ASN A 93 -2.73 0.38 3.78
N SER A 94 -3.29 -0.74 4.24
CA SER A 94 -2.53 -1.83 4.83
C SER A 94 -3.21 -3.18 4.56
N ALA A 95 -2.53 -4.27 4.90
CA ALA A 95 -3.09 -5.62 4.81
C ALA A 95 -4.03 -5.98 5.99
N ALA A 96 -4.20 -5.10 7.00
CA ALA A 96 -4.90 -5.41 8.25
C ALA A 96 -6.32 -5.92 8.04
N TRP A 97 -7.06 -5.31 7.12
CA TRP A 97 -8.51 -5.51 6.96
C TRP A 97 -8.91 -6.18 5.65
N ARG A 98 -7.96 -6.45 4.75
CA ARG A 98 -8.28 -6.90 3.37
C ARG A 98 -9.03 -8.24 3.34
N LYS A 99 -8.69 -9.15 4.25
CA LYS A 99 -9.32 -10.48 4.38
C LYS A 99 -10.59 -10.47 5.24
N ASP A 100 -10.92 -9.36 5.91
CA ASP A 100 -12.10 -9.27 6.77
C ASP A 100 -13.38 -9.26 5.91
N PRO A 101 -14.37 -10.14 6.16
CA PRO A 101 -15.61 -10.19 5.37
C PRO A 101 -16.49 -8.94 5.57
N ASP A 102 -16.36 -8.23 6.69
CA ASP A 102 -17.14 -7.05 7.05
C ASP A 102 -16.47 -5.74 6.60
N VAL A 103 -15.33 -5.82 5.91
CA VAL A 103 -14.61 -4.67 5.37
C VAL A 103 -14.51 -4.80 3.85
N PRO A 104 -15.09 -3.86 3.07
CA PRO A 104 -14.97 -3.86 1.63
C PRO A 104 -13.52 -3.59 1.21
N LEU A 105 -13.05 -4.30 0.19
CA LEU A 105 -11.74 -4.14 -0.42
C LEU A 105 -11.93 -3.48 -1.79
N VAL A 106 -11.59 -2.20 -1.93
CA VAL A 106 -12.16 -1.35 -3.00
C VAL A 106 -11.10 -0.78 -3.92
N VAL A 107 -11.34 -0.92 -5.23
CA VAL A 107 -10.75 -0.08 -6.29
C VAL A 107 -11.85 0.86 -6.78
N SER A 108 -11.56 2.16 -6.81
CA SER A 108 -12.56 3.23 -6.96
C SER A 108 -13.52 3.03 -8.13
N GLU A 109 -12.99 2.70 -9.30
CA GLU A 109 -13.72 2.56 -10.55
C GLU A 109 -14.19 1.13 -10.84
N VAL A 110 -13.92 0.17 -9.94
CA VAL A 110 -14.24 -1.25 -10.16
C VAL A 110 -15.44 -1.68 -9.34
N ASN A 111 -15.41 -1.45 -8.03
CA ASN A 111 -16.39 -2.01 -7.09
C ASN A 111 -16.85 -1.05 -6.00
N PHE A 112 -16.56 0.26 -6.10
CA PHE A 112 -17.02 1.23 -5.10
C PHE A 112 -18.54 1.21 -4.90
N HIS A 113 -19.32 1.31 -5.99
CA HIS A 113 -20.78 1.30 -5.91
C HIS A 113 -21.35 -0.02 -5.39
N ARG A 114 -20.66 -1.13 -5.65
CA ARG A 114 -21.08 -2.47 -5.23
C ARG A 114 -20.82 -2.69 -3.74
N ASP A 115 -19.64 -2.31 -3.25
CA ASP A 115 -19.14 -2.81 -1.96
C ASP A 115 -18.94 -1.70 -0.90
N ALA A 116 -18.56 -0.48 -1.28
CA ALA A 116 -18.09 0.53 -0.32
C ALA A 116 -19.19 1.03 0.64
N GLN A 117 -20.46 0.89 0.25
CA GLN A 117 -21.60 1.27 1.08
C GLN A 117 -21.80 0.33 2.27
N ASN A 118 -21.46 -0.95 2.13
CA ASN A 118 -21.58 -1.93 3.21
C ASN A 118 -20.26 -2.04 3.99
N ARG A 119 -20.07 -1.13 4.95
CA ARG A 119 -18.89 -1.05 5.83
C ARG A 119 -19.29 -1.02 7.30
N PRO A 120 -19.87 -2.08 7.86
CA PRO A 120 -20.37 -2.09 9.24
C PRO A 120 -19.29 -1.78 10.29
N LYS A 121 -18.01 -1.99 9.97
CA LYS A 121 -16.87 -1.62 10.83
C LYS A 121 -16.40 -0.17 10.68
N GLY A 122 -17.03 0.62 9.80
CA GLY A 122 -16.60 2.00 9.47
C GLY A 122 -15.30 2.08 8.67
N ILE A 123 -14.80 0.94 8.16
CA ILE A 123 -13.49 0.81 7.51
C ILE A 123 -13.69 0.35 6.06
N ILE A 124 -12.88 0.88 5.15
CA ILE A 124 -12.69 0.42 3.76
C ILE A 124 -11.22 0.07 3.61
N ALA A 125 -10.90 -1.12 3.10
CA ALA A 125 -9.52 -1.52 2.85
C ALA A 125 -9.07 -1.12 1.45
N ASN A 126 -7.86 -0.58 1.35
CA ASN A 126 -7.19 -0.29 0.08
C ASN A 126 -6.36 -1.52 -0.37
N PRO A 127 -6.52 -1.99 -1.61
CA PRO A 127 -5.82 -3.15 -2.15
C PRO A 127 -4.30 -3.09 -2.14
N ASN A 128 -3.68 -4.26 -2.34
CA ASN A 128 -2.27 -4.41 -2.69
C ASN A 128 -1.99 -3.64 -3.97
N CYS A 129 -0.87 -2.91 -4.03
CA CYS A 129 -0.49 -2.09 -5.18
C CYS A 129 -0.37 -2.88 -6.49
N THR A 130 0.15 -4.11 -6.42
CA THR A 130 0.32 -5.01 -7.58
C THR A 130 -1.02 -5.47 -8.11
N THR A 131 -1.92 -5.91 -7.22
CA THR A 131 -3.30 -6.25 -7.60
C THR A 131 -4.01 -5.02 -8.17
N MET A 132 -3.94 -3.88 -7.48
CA MET A 132 -4.57 -2.62 -7.86
C MET A 132 -4.24 -2.21 -9.30
N ALA A 133 -2.97 -2.35 -9.71
CA ALA A 133 -2.52 -1.97 -11.05
C ALA A 133 -3.28 -2.71 -12.16
N ALA A 134 -3.68 -3.97 -11.93
CA ALA A 134 -4.39 -4.77 -12.90
C ALA A 134 -5.92 -4.58 -12.88
N MET A 135 -6.49 -4.14 -11.76
CA MET A 135 -7.95 -4.17 -11.56
C MET A 135 -8.76 -3.29 -12.52
N PRO A 136 -8.37 -2.03 -12.84
CA PRO A 136 -9.12 -1.23 -13.82
C PRO A 136 -9.15 -1.87 -15.21
N VAL A 137 -8.06 -2.55 -15.61
CA VAL A 137 -7.97 -3.27 -16.89
C VAL A 137 -8.82 -4.54 -16.85
N LEU A 138 -8.61 -5.38 -15.84
CA LEU A 138 -9.25 -6.68 -15.75
C LEU A 138 -10.76 -6.58 -15.50
N LYS A 139 -11.23 -5.52 -14.83
CA LYS A 139 -12.67 -5.28 -14.66
C LYS A 139 -13.37 -5.12 -16.01
N VAL A 140 -12.84 -4.28 -16.89
CA VAL A 140 -13.42 -4.05 -18.23
C VAL A 140 -13.42 -5.33 -19.05
N LEU A 141 -12.32 -6.09 -19.04
CA LEU A 141 -12.23 -7.37 -19.75
C LEU A 141 -13.15 -8.45 -19.15
N HIS A 142 -13.31 -8.46 -17.82
CA HIS A 142 -14.22 -9.38 -17.15
C HIS A 142 -15.68 -9.06 -17.49
N ASP A 143 -16.06 -7.79 -17.53
CA ASP A 143 -17.43 -7.40 -17.88
C ASP A 143 -17.78 -7.81 -19.32
N GLU A 144 -16.81 -7.74 -20.23
CA GLU A 144 -16.98 -8.16 -21.62
C GLU A 144 -16.96 -9.70 -21.80
N ALA A 145 -15.98 -10.38 -21.19
CA ALA A 145 -15.62 -11.75 -21.56
C ALA A 145 -15.57 -12.75 -20.39
N GLN A 146 -15.99 -12.33 -19.19
CA GLN A 146 -16.07 -13.17 -17.99
C GLN A 146 -14.75 -13.87 -17.65
N LEU A 147 -13.80 -13.11 -17.10
CA LEU A 147 -12.50 -13.63 -16.63
C LEU A 147 -12.65 -14.88 -15.73
N VAL A 148 -12.01 -15.98 -16.14
CA VAL A 148 -12.01 -17.26 -15.40
C VAL A 148 -10.65 -17.67 -14.82
N ARG A 149 -9.55 -17.17 -15.40
CA ARG A 149 -8.19 -17.52 -14.99
C ARG A 149 -7.21 -16.39 -15.27
N MET A 150 -6.22 -16.22 -14.40
CA MET A 150 -5.06 -15.36 -14.61
C MET A 150 -3.76 -16.07 -14.24
N VAL A 151 -2.73 -15.81 -15.03
CA VAL A 151 -1.32 -16.13 -14.75
C VAL A 151 -0.58 -14.80 -14.78
N VAL A 152 0.14 -14.48 -13.71
CA VAL A 152 0.76 -13.17 -13.52
C VAL A 152 2.23 -13.35 -13.18
N SER A 153 3.10 -12.60 -13.86
CA SER A 153 4.49 -12.42 -13.47
C SER A 153 4.74 -10.93 -13.29
N THR A 154 5.25 -10.55 -12.14
CA THR A 154 5.33 -9.15 -11.71
C THR A 154 6.75 -8.61 -11.82
N TYR A 155 6.85 -7.30 -12.06
CA TYR A 155 8.11 -6.56 -12.08
C TYR A 155 7.97 -5.40 -11.09
N GLN A 156 8.10 -5.73 -9.80
CA GLN A 156 7.79 -4.80 -8.72
C GLN A 156 8.94 -3.80 -8.48
N ALA A 157 8.60 -2.52 -8.37
CA ALA A 157 9.57 -1.48 -8.04
C ALA A 157 9.93 -1.49 -6.54
N VAL A 158 11.16 -1.10 -6.22
CA VAL A 158 11.70 -1.08 -4.85
C VAL A 158 11.00 -0.10 -3.90
N SER A 159 10.28 0.90 -4.43
CA SER A 159 9.46 1.82 -3.63
C SER A 159 8.29 1.12 -2.93
N GLY A 160 7.89 -0.08 -3.39
CA GLY A 160 6.92 -0.92 -2.70
C GLY A 160 7.39 -1.32 -1.28
N SER A 161 8.71 -1.38 -1.06
CA SER A 161 9.33 -1.62 0.25
C SER A 161 9.63 -0.32 1.02
N GLY A 162 9.09 0.82 0.57
CA GLY A 162 9.27 2.12 1.18
C GLY A 162 10.70 2.67 1.06
N VAL A 163 11.09 3.53 2.01
CA VAL A 163 12.38 4.27 1.96
C VAL A 163 13.56 3.31 2.05
N ALA A 164 13.41 2.19 2.76
CA ALA A 164 14.46 1.18 2.91
C ALA A 164 14.82 0.54 1.56
N GLY A 165 13.82 0.10 0.78
CA GLY A 165 14.06 -0.50 -0.53
C GLY A 165 14.72 0.45 -1.52
N VAL A 166 14.26 1.71 -1.55
CA VAL A 166 14.87 2.76 -2.38
C VAL A 166 16.32 3.02 -1.98
N ALA A 167 16.60 3.14 -0.68
CA ALA A 167 17.94 3.39 -0.17
C ALA A 167 18.89 2.21 -0.44
N GLU A 168 18.42 0.97 -0.28
CA GLU A 168 19.20 -0.23 -0.56
C GLU A 168 19.55 -0.34 -2.04
N SER A 169 18.57 -0.17 -2.93
CA SER A 169 18.79 -0.16 -4.39
C SER A 169 19.78 0.93 -4.80
N ALA A 170 19.54 2.17 -4.39
CA ALA A 170 20.41 3.29 -4.75
C ALA A 170 21.83 3.15 -4.16
N GLY A 171 21.95 2.61 -2.95
CA GLY A 171 23.24 2.32 -2.31
C GLY A 171 24.02 1.25 -3.07
N GLN A 172 23.34 0.17 -3.47
CA GLN A 172 23.96 -0.89 -4.27
C GLN A 172 24.39 -0.40 -5.66
N VAL A 173 23.55 0.35 -6.38
CA VAL A 173 23.89 0.91 -7.70
C VAL A 173 25.14 1.79 -7.59
N ARG A 174 25.17 2.75 -6.66
CA ARG A 174 26.31 3.67 -6.49
C ARG A 174 27.61 2.95 -6.15
N ALA A 175 27.53 1.81 -5.46
CA ALA A 175 28.72 1.05 -5.07
C ALA A 175 29.37 0.29 -6.23
N VAL A 176 28.61 -0.05 -7.29
CA VAL A 176 29.09 -0.98 -8.33
C VAL A 176 29.02 -0.43 -9.75
N VAL A 177 28.42 0.74 -9.98
CA VAL A 177 28.15 1.28 -11.33
C VAL A 177 29.42 1.46 -12.16
N ASP A 178 30.54 1.87 -11.55
CA ASP A 178 31.80 2.14 -12.27
C ASP A 178 32.46 0.88 -12.86
N GLY A 179 32.06 -0.31 -12.40
CA GLY A 179 32.56 -1.60 -12.90
C GLY A 179 31.46 -2.52 -13.40
N ALA A 180 30.27 -1.98 -13.70
CA ALA A 180 29.09 -2.77 -14.01
C ALA A 180 29.28 -3.68 -15.24
N GLU A 181 30.13 -3.31 -16.20
CA GLU A 181 30.45 -4.11 -17.39
C GLU A 181 31.07 -5.46 -17.04
N GLN A 182 31.73 -5.59 -15.90
CA GLN A 182 32.32 -6.86 -15.46
C GLN A 182 31.25 -7.92 -15.16
N LEU A 183 30.03 -7.48 -14.80
CA LEU A 183 28.88 -8.37 -14.56
C LEU A 183 28.42 -9.10 -15.83
N VAL A 184 28.81 -8.64 -17.03
CA VAL A 184 28.54 -9.33 -18.30
C VAL A 184 29.22 -10.71 -18.34
N HIS A 185 30.39 -10.83 -17.70
CA HIS A 185 31.21 -12.04 -17.75
C HIS A 185 31.15 -12.85 -16.46
N ASP A 186 30.98 -12.20 -15.31
CA ASP A 186 30.81 -12.86 -14.02
C ASP A 186 29.93 -12.02 -13.08
N GLY A 187 28.76 -12.54 -12.72
CA GLY A 187 27.83 -11.88 -11.79
C GLY A 187 28.37 -11.68 -10.36
N ARG A 188 29.54 -12.25 -10.04
CA ARG A 188 30.25 -12.07 -8.76
C ARG A 188 31.40 -11.06 -8.84
N ALA A 189 31.67 -10.49 -10.02
CA ALA A 189 32.78 -9.57 -10.22
C ALA A 189 32.63 -8.25 -9.43
N ALA A 190 31.39 -7.84 -9.11
CA ALA A 190 31.12 -6.64 -8.32
C ALA A 190 30.87 -6.96 -6.85
N GLN A 191 31.42 -6.12 -5.96
CA GLN A 191 31.18 -6.22 -4.53
C GLN A 191 29.98 -5.38 -4.11
N PHE A 192 28.81 -5.99 -4.07
CA PHE A 192 27.59 -5.34 -3.60
C PHE A 192 27.59 -5.15 -2.07
N PRO A 193 27.06 -4.02 -1.55
CA PRO A 193 26.67 -3.91 -0.15
C PRO A 193 25.73 -5.06 0.25
N THR A 194 25.91 -5.61 1.45
CA THR A 194 25.08 -6.70 1.97
C THR A 194 23.59 -6.34 1.94
N PRO A 195 22.74 -7.12 1.24
CA PRO A 195 21.30 -6.90 1.23
C PRO A 195 20.69 -6.97 2.63
N ARG A 196 19.65 -6.18 2.89
CA ARG A 196 18.95 -6.14 4.20
C ARG A 196 17.45 -6.29 4.04
N THR A 197 16.89 -5.66 3.03
CA THR A 197 15.47 -5.65 2.70
C THR A 197 15.12 -6.81 1.77
N TYR A 198 16.01 -7.12 0.83
CA TYR A 198 15.85 -8.19 -0.15
C TYR A 198 16.77 -9.36 0.16
N VAL A 199 16.40 -10.56 -0.31
CA VAL A 199 17.19 -11.80 -0.09
C VAL A 199 18.45 -11.89 -0.95
N ALA A 200 18.59 -11.01 -1.94
CA ALA A 200 19.72 -10.91 -2.84
C ALA A 200 19.93 -9.44 -3.26
N PRO A 201 21.08 -9.07 -3.86
CA PRO A 201 21.26 -7.75 -4.45
C PRO A 201 20.13 -7.44 -5.43
N ILE A 202 19.61 -6.21 -5.38
CA ILE A 202 18.53 -5.74 -6.25
C ILE A 202 19.05 -4.86 -7.39
N ALA A 203 20.19 -4.19 -7.19
CA ALA A 203 20.84 -3.45 -8.27
C ALA A 203 21.37 -4.41 -9.34
N PHE A 204 21.07 -4.12 -10.62
CA PHE A 204 21.47 -4.94 -11.78
C PHE A 204 20.97 -6.40 -11.71
N ASN A 205 19.88 -6.67 -10.98
CA ASN A 205 19.37 -8.02 -10.78
C ASN A 205 17.83 -8.04 -10.74
N VAL A 206 17.25 -9.23 -10.83
CA VAL A 206 15.84 -9.50 -10.52
C VAL A 206 15.77 -10.53 -9.39
N VAL A 207 14.87 -10.32 -8.43
CA VAL A 207 14.75 -11.18 -7.25
C VAL A 207 13.35 -11.77 -7.20
N PRO A 208 13.17 -13.08 -7.48
CA PRO A 208 11.86 -13.73 -7.54
C PRO A 208 11.36 -14.13 -6.14
N LEU A 209 11.38 -13.18 -5.21
CA LEU A 209 10.87 -13.36 -3.86
C LEU A 209 10.45 -12.01 -3.27
N ALA A 210 9.14 -11.79 -3.14
CA ALA A 210 8.57 -10.64 -2.47
C ALA A 210 7.63 -11.09 -1.34
N GLY A 211 7.83 -10.56 -0.14
CA GLY A 211 7.03 -10.96 1.04
C GLY A 211 7.62 -12.16 1.80
N SER A 212 6.78 -12.84 2.57
CA SER A 212 7.14 -14.02 3.38
C SER A 212 6.44 -15.26 2.84
N LEU A 213 7.14 -16.40 2.86
CA LEU A 213 6.53 -17.69 2.53
C LEU A 213 5.36 -17.99 3.47
N VAL A 214 4.25 -18.46 2.91
CA VAL A 214 3.07 -18.85 3.67
C VAL A 214 3.24 -20.27 4.20
N ASP A 215 2.91 -20.47 5.48
CA ASP A 215 2.98 -21.77 6.16
C ASP A 215 1.74 -22.64 5.82
N ASP A 216 1.55 -22.93 4.53
CA ASP A 216 0.47 -23.77 4.02
C ASP A 216 0.97 -24.85 3.03
N GLY A 217 2.28 -24.97 2.85
CA GLY A 217 2.92 -25.95 1.97
C GLY A 217 2.86 -25.61 0.47
N SER A 218 2.29 -24.46 0.09
CA SER A 218 2.18 -24.06 -1.32
C SER A 218 3.51 -23.64 -1.95
N GLY A 219 4.44 -23.14 -1.14
CA GLY A 219 5.66 -22.49 -1.61
C GLY A 219 5.44 -21.06 -2.13
N GLU A 220 4.23 -20.51 -2.01
CA GLU A 220 3.89 -19.14 -2.38
C GLU A 220 4.22 -18.16 -1.25
N THR A 221 4.54 -16.91 -1.61
CA THR A 221 4.62 -15.82 -0.64
C THR A 221 3.24 -15.22 -0.34
N ASP A 222 3.17 -14.42 0.71
CA ASP A 222 1.96 -13.65 1.01
C ASP A 222 1.65 -12.60 -0.09
N GLU A 223 2.64 -12.11 -0.84
CA GLU A 223 2.42 -11.25 -2.02
C GLU A 223 1.83 -12.03 -3.20
N ASP A 224 2.31 -13.24 -3.47
CA ASP A 224 1.76 -14.12 -4.51
C ASP A 224 0.28 -14.43 -4.21
N GLN A 225 -0.03 -14.78 -2.96
CA GLN A 225 -1.40 -15.06 -2.54
C GLN A 225 -2.30 -13.80 -2.52
N LYS A 226 -1.75 -12.59 -2.36
CA LYS A 226 -2.55 -11.34 -2.45
C LYS A 226 -3.10 -11.15 -3.86
N LEU A 227 -2.35 -11.48 -4.92
CA LEU A 227 -2.86 -11.45 -6.29
C LEU A 227 -4.13 -12.32 -6.43
N ARG A 228 -4.14 -13.53 -5.85
CA ARG A 228 -5.30 -14.42 -5.85
C ARG A 228 -6.45 -13.87 -5.01
N ASN A 229 -6.21 -13.67 -3.72
CA ASN A 229 -7.27 -13.41 -2.75
C ASN A 229 -7.93 -12.06 -2.99
N GLU A 230 -7.13 -11.04 -3.32
CA GLU A 230 -7.65 -9.70 -3.53
C GLU A 230 -8.37 -9.57 -4.87
N SER A 231 -7.86 -10.17 -5.96
CA SER A 231 -8.56 -10.17 -7.26
C SER A 231 -9.93 -10.84 -7.17
N ARG A 232 -10.02 -11.97 -6.45
CA ARG A 232 -11.30 -12.65 -6.18
C ARG A 232 -12.31 -11.71 -5.51
N LYS A 233 -11.89 -11.03 -4.45
CA LYS A 233 -12.76 -10.13 -3.67
C LYS A 233 -13.14 -8.87 -4.45
N ILE A 234 -12.18 -8.21 -5.10
CA ILE A 234 -12.39 -6.96 -5.84
C ILE A 234 -13.27 -7.19 -7.07
N LEU A 235 -13.01 -8.23 -7.86
CA LEU A 235 -13.82 -8.52 -9.05
C LEU A 235 -15.15 -9.18 -8.70
N GLY A 236 -15.29 -9.77 -7.51
CA GLY A 236 -16.48 -10.50 -7.09
C GLY A 236 -16.56 -11.90 -7.71
N ILE A 237 -15.41 -12.57 -7.86
CA ILE A 237 -15.27 -13.87 -8.51
C ILE A 237 -14.60 -14.83 -7.50
N PRO A 238 -15.33 -15.46 -6.57
CA PRO A 238 -14.73 -16.28 -5.50
C PRO A 238 -13.85 -17.43 -6.00
N GLU A 239 -14.22 -18.03 -7.13
CA GLU A 239 -13.54 -19.20 -7.72
C GLU A 239 -12.48 -18.85 -8.76
N LEU A 240 -12.11 -17.57 -8.91
CA LEU A 240 -11.12 -17.15 -9.91
C LEU A 240 -9.81 -17.94 -9.73
N LEU A 241 -9.34 -18.57 -10.81
CA LEU A 241 -8.09 -19.31 -10.82
C LEU A 241 -6.92 -18.33 -10.99
N VAL A 242 -6.01 -18.28 -10.02
CA VAL A 242 -4.87 -17.34 -10.04
C VAL A 242 -3.58 -18.04 -9.64
N SER A 243 -2.56 -17.86 -10.47
CA SER A 243 -1.16 -18.19 -10.19
C SER A 243 -0.32 -16.94 -10.45
N GLY A 244 0.41 -16.49 -9.43
CA GLY A 244 1.21 -15.27 -9.46
C GLY A 244 2.67 -15.55 -9.11
N THR A 245 3.57 -14.72 -9.61
CA THR A 245 5.00 -14.66 -9.26
C THR A 245 5.48 -13.22 -9.36
#